data_AF-A0A7V9AFS4-F1
#
_entry.id   AF-A0A7V9AFS4-F1
#
_cell.length_a   1.000
_cell.length_b   1.000
_cell.length_c   1.000
_cell.angle_alpha   90.00
_cell.angle_beta   90.00
_cell.angle_gamma   90.00
#
_symmetry.space_group_name_H-M   'P 1'
#
loop_
_entity.id
_entity.type
_entity.pdbx_description
1 polymer ?
#
loop_
_entity_poly.entity_id
_entity_poly.type
_entity_poly.pdbx_seq_one_letter_code
_entity_poly.pdbx_strand_id
1 'polypeptide(L)'
;DTDDDNIPKAGWGWPETSGAFETTAEDLGFINVYRAFTREPIWPRGFPLERIKLPEAEPAKGQPKQVKIGIWQGLADGDPDVDAIYRLTSDAPCYFDGRPPLVLGAGTWSPFNSQNTMFVRELFPLLYLPAFVTFRFTDILRGLIAQPILWAAGYNLGFTSATVVQERNPHNYLKDFESELPCYLLVQQVADTVAATVRSGASIADNLVSSYEALLSRGVVKPEELRALHAWLLDLEA
;
A
#
# COMPACT_ATOMS: atom_id res chain seq x y z
N ASP A 1 -1.41 -2.84 15.19
CA ASP A 1 -0.39 -3.56 14.43
C ASP A 1 0.89 -3.52 15.24
N THR A 2 1.49 -4.66 15.55
CA THR A 2 2.61 -4.79 16.50
C THR A 2 3.76 -5.62 15.90
N ASP A 3 3.90 -5.60 14.58
CA ASP A 3 5.08 -6.13 13.89
C ASP A 3 6.11 -5.00 13.74
N ASP A 4 6.67 -4.62 14.89
CA ASP A 4 7.45 -3.39 15.11
C ASP A 4 8.97 -3.66 15.15
N ASP A 5 9.43 -4.67 14.41
CA ASP A 5 10.86 -5.04 14.32
C ASP A 5 11.67 -4.12 13.38
N ASN A 6 11.13 -2.93 13.10
CA ASN A 6 11.80 -1.93 12.29
C ASN A 6 12.75 -1.12 13.17
N ILE A 7 14.04 -1.24 12.87
CA ILE A 7 15.09 -0.46 13.50
C ILE A 7 15.30 0.82 12.68
N PRO A 8 15.02 2.02 13.21
CA PRO A 8 15.22 3.27 12.48
C PRO A 8 16.70 3.47 12.11
N LYS A 9 16.96 3.82 10.85
CA LYS A 9 18.30 4.24 10.43
C LYS A 9 18.62 5.64 10.99
N ALA A 10 19.90 6.00 10.99
CA ALA A 10 20.32 7.34 11.34
C ALA A 10 19.62 8.38 10.44
N GLY A 11 19.01 9.40 11.06
CA GLY A 11 18.26 10.43 10.33
C GLY A 11 16.85 10.01 9.89
N TRP A 12 16.26 8.97 10.50
CA TRP A 12 14.87 8.58 10.24
C TRP A 12 13.92 9.76 10.40
N GLY A 13 13.05 9.92 9.41
CA GLY A 13 12.07 10.99 9.34
C GLY A 13 11.31 10.92 8.02
N TRP A 14 10.29 11.75 7.89
CA TRP A 14 9.44 11.82 6.71
C TRP A 14 9.76 13.06 5.87
N PRO A 15 9.72 12.97 4.53
CA PRO A 15 9.75 14.15 3.68
C PRO A 15 8.53 15.04 3.93
N GLU A 16 8.62 16.28 3.43
CA GLU A 16 7.49 17.20 3.39
C GLU A 16 6.27 16.56 2.71
N THR A 17 5.07 16.91 3.17
CA THR A 17 3.79 16.41 2.65
C THR A 17 3.27 17.20 1.46
N SER A 18 4.03 18.20 1.00
CA SER A 18 3.77 18.94 -0.23
C SER A 18 5.07 19.49 -0.80
N GLY A 19 5.18 19.52 -2.13
CA GLY A 19 6.38 20.02 -2.79
C GLY A 19 6.57 19.46 -4.19
N ALA A 20 7.71 19.82 -4.80
CA ALA A 20 8.10 19.34 -6.11
C ALA A 20 8.82 18.00 -5.97
N PHE A 21 8.13 16.90 -6.29
CA PHE A 21 8.67 15.54 -6.20
C PHE A 21 8.68 14.86 -7.57
N GLU A 22 9.62 13.92 -7.77
CA GLU A 22 9.56 13.03 -8.93
C GLU A 22 8.27 12.22 -8.87
N THR A 23 7.40 12.42 -9.86
CA THR A 23 6.09 11.80 -9.94
C THR A 23 5.95 11.02 -11.23
N THR A 24 5.39 9.81 -11.18
CA THR A 24 5.13 9.00 -12.37
C THR A 24 4.10 9.67 -13.29
N ALA A 25 3.94 9.14 -14.51
CA ALA A 25 2.75 9.41 -15.28
C ALA A 25 1.50 8.87 -14.54
N GLU A 26 0.33 9.37 -14.92
CA GLU A 26 -0.97 8.89 -14.44
C GLU A 26 -1.38 7.63 -15.22
N ASP A 27 -2.31 6.87 -14.64
CA ASP A 27 -2.98 5.72 -15.27
C ASP A 27 -2.03 4.61 -15.80
N LEU A 28 -0.90 4.36 -15.11
CA LEU A 28 0.02 3.27 -15.48
C LEU A 28 -0.45 1.88 -15.02
N GLY A 29 -1.56 1.81 -14.27
CA GLY A 29 -1.99 0.58 -13.62
C GLY A 29 -1.03 0.18 -12.50
N PHE A 30 -0.92 -1.12 -12.22
CA PHE A 30 -0.01 -1.63 -11.19
C PHE A 30 1.45 -1.60 -11.64
N ILE A 31 2.28 -0.92 -10.84
CA ILE A 31 3.73 -0.85 -10.97
C ILE A 31 4.42 -1.43 -9.73
N ASN A 32 5.52 -2.15 -9.93
CA ASN A 32 6.34 -2.69 -8.86
C ASN A 32 7.29 -1.60 -8.36
N VAL A 33 6.87 -0.86 -7.34
CA VAL A 33 7.63 0.29 -6.83
C VAL A 33 9.02 -0.07 -6.31
N TYR A 34 9.25 -1.31 -5.84
CA TYR A 34 10.57 -1.74 -5.37
C TYR A 34 11.63 -1.62 -6.48
N ARG A 35 11.23 -1.81 -7.75
CA ARG A 35 12.12 -1.69 -8.92
C ARG A 35 12.61 -0.26 -9.17
N ALA A 36 12.01 0.76 -8.54
CA ALA A 36 12.55 2.12 -8.55
C ALA A 36 13.79 2.28 -7.66
N PHE A 37 14.01 1.35 -6.73
CA PHE A 37 15.01 1.41 -5.67
C PHE A 37 15.94 0.18 -5.66
N THR A 38 15.77 -0.79 -6.55
CA THR A 38 16.71 -1.92 -6.68
C THR A 38 16.61 -2.58 -8.04
N ARG A 39 17.67 -3.26 -8.45
CA ARG A 39 17.70 -4.14 -9.62
C ARG A 39 17.40 -5.60 -9.29
N GLU A 40 17.18 -5.93 -8.02
CA GLU A 40 16.81 -7.27 -7.60
C GLU A 40 15.38 -7.64 -8.04
N PRO A 41 15.11 -8.89 -8.44
CA PRO A 41 13.79 -9.34 -8.87
C PRO A 41 12.87 -9.56 -7.67
N ILE A 42 12.53 -8.47 -6.98
CA ILE A 42 11.73 -8.41 -5.75
C ILE A 42 10.49 -7.55 -5.97
N TRP A 43 9.40 -7.84 -5.26
CA TRP A 43 8.14 -7.11 -5.34
C TRP A 43 7.46 -7.01 -3.97
N PRO A 44 6.67 -5.96 -3.70
CA PRO A 44 5.97 -5.82 -2.43
C PRO A 44 4.85 -6.86 -2.31
N ARG A 45 4.55 -7.29 -1.08
CA ARG A 45 3.39 -8.13 -0.79
C ARG A 45 2.10 -7.47 -1.32
N GLY A 46 1.24 -8.27 -1.94
CA GLY A 46 0.02 -7.78 -2.58
C GLY A 46 0.23 -7.22 -4.00
N PHE A 47 1.42 -7.32 -4.58
CA PHE A 47 1.61 -6.97 -5.99
C PHE A 47 0.99 -8.06 -6.88
N PRO A 48 0.24 -7.72 -7.94
CA PRO A 48 -0.40 -8.74 -8.79
C PRO A 48 0.63 -9.68 -9.41
N LEU A 49 0.53 -10.98 -9.11
CA LEU A 49 1.52 -11.99 -9.52
C LEU A 49 1.61 -12.15 -11.05
N GLU A 50 0.52 -11.92 -11.76
CA GLU A 50 0.47 -11.91 -13.22
C GLU A 50 1.31 -10.77 -13.83
N ARG A 51 1.73 -9.79 -13.02
CA ARG A 51 2.49 -8.61 -13.45
C ARG A 51 3.97 -8.63 -13.04
N ILE A 52 4.42 -9.53 -12.15
CA ILE A 52 5.81 -9.51 -11.63
C ILE A 52 6.89 -9.69 -12.71
N LYS A 53 6.52 -10.25 -13.87
CA LYS A 53 7.43 -10.48 -15.01
C LYS A 53 7.25 -9.50 -16.16
N LEU A 54 6.28 -8.58 -16.05
CA LEU A 54 5.92 -7.68 -17.12
C LEU A 54 6.84 -6.44 -17.09
N PRO A 55 7.58 -6.13 -18.17
CA PRO A 55 8.43 -4.94 -18.21
C PRO A 55 7.66 -3.63 -17.98
N GLU A 56 6.39 -3.57 -18.41
CA GLU A 56 5.52 -2.41 -18.19
C GLU A 56 5.13 -2.19 -16.72
N ALA A 57 5.34 -3.17 -15.85
CA ALA A 57 5.18 -3.01 -14.41
C ALA A 57 6.40 -2.35 -13.76
N GLU A 58 7.52 -2.16 -14.48
CA GLU A 58 8.65 -1.41 -13.94
C GLU A 58 8.35 0.10 -13.94
N PRO A 59 8.68 0.82 -12.85
CA PRO A 59 8.43 2.24 -12.75
C PRO A 59 9.29 2.99 -13.77
N ALA A 60 8.64 3.62 -14.75
CA ALA A 60 9.30 4.56 -15.64
C ALA A 60 9.80 5.79 -14.86
N LYS A 61 10.83 6.46 -15.38
CA LYS A 61 11.36 7.68 -14.78
C LYS A 61 10.26 8.74 -14.70
N GLY A 62 10.05 9.27 -13.50
CA GLY A 62 9.06 10.33 -13.27
C GLY A 62 9.55 11.70 -13.71
N GLN A 63 8.69 12.70 -13.56
CA GLN A 63 9.02 14.11 -13.75
C GLN A 63 8.74 14.88 -12.46
N PRO A 64 9.53 15.92 -12.12
CA PRO A 64 9.20 16.80 -10.99
C PRO A 64 7.81 17.43 -11.18
N LYS A 65 6.90 17.21 -10.23
CA LYS A 65 5.56 17.81 -10.19
C LYS A 65 5.29 18.39 -8.81
N GLN A 66 4.58 19.50 -8.76
CA GLN A 66 4.04 20.04 -7.51
C GLN A 66 2.83 19.20 -7.09
N VAL A 67 2.97 18.48 -5.98
CA VAL A 67 1.99 17.50 -5.51
C VAL A 67 1.80 17.58 -4.00
N LYS A 68 0.63 17.18 -3.53
CA LYS A 68 0.35 16.89 -2.12
C LYS A 68 0.46 15.39 -1.89
N ILE A 69 1.14 14.99 -0.83
CA ILE A 69 1.33 13.61 -0.43
C ILE A 69 0.50 13.37 0.82
N GLY A 70 -0.43 12.42 0.72
CA GLY A 70 -1.29 12.04 1.83
C GLY A 70 -0.71 10.88 2.63
N ILE A 71 0.05 10.02 1.94
CA ILE A 71 0.63 8.81 2.51
C ILE A 71 2.07 8.69 2.02
N TRP A 72 3.01 8.51 2.94
CA TRP A 72 4.37 8.07 2.66
C TRP A 72 4.54 6.63 3.13
N GLN A 73 5.01 5.74 2.24
CA GLN A 73 5.55 4.44 2.60
C GLN A 73 7.08 4.51 2.52
N GLY A 74 7.76 4.32 3.64
CA GLY A 74 9.20 4.14 3.66
C GLY A 74 9.55 2.68 3.43
N LEU A 75 10.60 2.42 2.63
CA LEU A 75 11.10 1.06 2.44
C LEU A 75 11.87 0.58 3.68
N ALA A 76 12.09 -0.73 3.75
CA ALA A 76 12.85 -1.39 4.81
C ALA A 76 13.99 -2.22 4.20
N ASP A 77 15.22 -2.01 4.65
CA ASP A 77 16.35 -2.84 4.23
C ASP A 77 16.43 -4.14 5.04
N GLY A 78 17.19 -5.09 4.53
CA GLY A 78 17.35 -6.40 5.13
C GLY A 78 16.19 -7.28 4.71
N ASP A 79 15.07 -7.19 5.43
CA ASP A 79 13.97 -8.11 5.27
C ASP A 79 12.62 -7.49 4.88
N PRO A 80 12.50 -6.80 3.73
CA PRO A 80 11.29 -6.05 3.37
C PRO A 80 10.03 -6.91 3.28
N ASP A 81 8.88 -6.23 3.28
CA ASP A 81 7.57 -6.87 3.14
C ASP A 81 7.30 -7.34 1.70
N VAL A 82 7.69 -8.59 1.48
CA VAL A 82 7.45 -9.38 0.28
C VAL A 82 6.51 -10.53 0.60
N ASP A 83 5.89 -11.09 -0.44
CA ASP A 83 4.97 -12.22 -0.26
C ASP A 83 5.67 -13.55 0.02
N ALA A 84 4.89 -14.52 0.51
CA ALA A 84 5.34 -15.86 0.82
C ALA A 84 5.88 -16.62 -0.41
N ILE A 85 5.47 -16.28 -1.63
CA ILE A 85 6.04 -16.90 -2.85
C ILE A 85 7.50 -16.48 -3.02
N TYR A 86 7.82 -15.20 -2.86
CA TYR A 86 9.22 -14.75 -2.86
C TYR A 86 10.01 -15.44 -1.73
N ARG A 87 9.43 -15.56 -0.53
CA ARG A 87 10.05 -16.25 0.62
C ARG A 87 10.30 -17.73 0.38
N LEU A 88 9.39 -18.42 -0.29
CA LEU A 88 9.54 -19.86 -0.55
C LEU A 88 10.49 -20.16 -1.72
N THR A 89 10.81 -19.16 -2.55
CA THR A 89 11.56 -19.37 -3.80
C THR A 89 12.92 -18.68 -3.85
N SER A 90 13.04 -17.49 -3.27
CA SER A 90 14.23 -16.64 -3.37
C SER A 90 14.83 -16.31 -2.00
N ASP A 91 14.01 -15.87 -1.05
CA ASP A 91 14.35 -15.56 0.36
C ASP A 91 15.68 -14.82 0.57
N ALA A 92 16.02 -13.91 -0.35
CA ALA A 92 17.24 -13.14 -0.26
C ALA A 92 16.98 -11.81 0.45
N PRO A 93 17.88 -11.37 1.36
CA PRO A 93 17.80 -10.04 1.93
C PRO A 93 18.00 -8.99 0.83
N CYS A 94 17.29 -7.86 0.93
CA CYS A 94 17.32 -6.79 -0.05
C CYS A 94 17.77 -5.48 0.60
N TYR A 95 18.68 -4.78 -0.06
CA TYR A 95 19.15 -3.45 0.32
C TYR A 95 18.85 -2.48 -0.82
N PHE A 96 17.97 -1.52 -0.55
CA PHE A 96 17.50 -0.57 -1.54
C PHE A 96 18.52 0.55 -1.78
N ASP A 97 18.68 0.92 -3.05
CA ASP A 97 19.45 2.07 -3.49
C ASP A 97 18.89 3.37 -2.89
N GLY A 98 19.78 4.17 -2.28
CA GLY A 98 19.44 5.50 -1.78
C GLY A 98 19.14 6.46 -2.94
N ARG A 99 17.93 7.00 -2.98
CA ARG A 99 17.49 8.01 -3.96
C ARG A 99 16.42 8.93 -3.39
N PRO A 100 16.15 10.09 -4.03
CA PRO A 100 14.99 10.91 -3.70
C PRO A 100 13.66 10.13 -3.80
N PRO A 101 12.62 10.52 -3.02
CA PRO A 101 11.32 9.86 -3.04
C PRO A 101 10.66 9.84 -4.42
N LEU A 102 9.86 8.80 -4.67
CA LEU A 102 9.03 8.65 -5.86
C LEU A 102 7.55 8.77 -5.48
N VAL A 103 6.80 9.62 -6.16
CA VAL A 103 5.36 9.77 -5.98
C VAL A 103 4.61 9.13 -7.14
N LEU A 104 3.51 8.43 -6.84
CA LEU A 104 2.68 7.80 -7.86
C LEU A 104 1.62 8.78 -8.32
N GLY A 105 1.52 8.97 -9.65
CA GLY A 105 0.42 9.70 -10.26
C GLY A 105 -0.92 8.99 -10.04
N ALA A 106 -2.03 9.74 -10.08
CA ALA A 106 -3.37 9.16 -9.98
C ALA A 106 -3.58 8.03 -11.02
N GLY A 107 -4.30 6.98 -10.63
CA GLY A 107 -4.50 5.79 -11.47
C GLY A 107 -3.29 4.87 -11.60
N THR A 108 -2.16 5.20 -10.94
CA THR A 108 -0.98 4.34 -10.84
C THR A 108 -0.92 3.69 -9.46
N TRP A 109 -0.88 2.36 -9.45
CA TRP A 109 -1.05 1.57 -8.25
C TRP A 109 0.25 0.94 -7.81
N SER A 110 0.49 0.93 -6.50
CA SER A 110 1.42 0.00 -5.87
C SER A 110 0.86 -0.38 -4.50
N PRO A 111 0.96 -1.66 -4.11
CA PRO A 111 0.66 -2.06 -2.74
C PRO A 111 1.56 -1.30 -1.76
N PHE A 112 1.01 -1.02 -0.60
CA PHE A 112 1.72 -0.51 0.56
C PHE A 112 1.10 -1.14 1.82
N ASN A 113 1.84 -1.19 2.91
CA ASN A 113 1.45 -1.89 4.12
C ASN A 113 1.39 -0.92 5.32
N SER A 114 1.31 -1.45 6.53
CA SER A 114 1.27 -0.66 7.77
C SER A 114 2.65 -0.31 8.31
N GLN A 115 3.68 -1.07 7.95
CA GLN A 115 5.05 -0.90 8.41
C GLN A 115 5.64 0.36 7.80
N ASN A 116 6.41 1.12 8.58
CA ASN A 116 7.11 2.32 8.13
C ASN A 116 6.23 3.18 7.19
N THR A 117 5.03 3.54 7.65
CA THR A 117 4.03 4.27 6.86
C THR A 117 3.50 5.45 7.64
N MET A 118 3.42 6.61 6.99
CA MET A 118 2.89 7.85 7.56
C MET A 118 1.65 8.29 6.80
N PHE A 119 0.59 8.63 7.53
CA PHE A 119 -0.61 9.28 7.00
C PHE A 119 -0.67 10.73 7.49
N VAL A 120 -1.10 11.64 6.62
CA VAL A 120 -1.52 12.98 7.06
C VAL A 120 -2.85 12.90 7.79
N ARG A 121 -3.11 13.87 8.69
CA ARG A 121 -4.27 13.86 9.59
C ARG A 121 -5.60 13.77 8.84
N GLU A 122 -5.71 14.47 7.73
CA GLU A 122 -6.91 14.51 6.90
C GLU A 122 -7.31 13.12 6.38
N LEU A 123 -6.35 12.21 6.26
CA LEU A 123 -6.56 10.84 5.79
C LEU A 123 -6.68 9.80 6.91
N PHE A 124 -6.75 10.21 8.18
CA PHE A 124 -6.90 9.27 9.30
C PHE A 124 -8.08 8.30 9.20
N PRO A 125 -9.24 8.62 8.59
CA PRO A 125 -10.26 7.61 8.32
C PRO A 125 -9.73 6.38 7.58
N LEU A 126 -8.72 6.55 6.71
CA LEU A 126 -8.08 5.48 5.94
C LEU A 126 -7.08 4.64 6.75
N LEU A 127 -6.86 4.94 8.04
CA LEU A 127 -6.09 4.08 8.96
C LEU A 127 -6.88 2.83 9.38
N TYR A 128 -8.17 2.74 9.04
CA TYR A 128 -8.98 1.56 9.30
C TYR A 128 -8.34 0.28 8.76
N LEU A 129 -8.06 -0.68 9.64
CA LEU A 129 -7.57 -2.00 9.28
C LEU A 129 -8.72 -3.01 9.32
N PRO A 130 -9.09 -3.63 8.19
CA PRO A 130 -10.20 -4.56 8.17
C PRO A 130 -9.94 -5.80 9.04
N ALA A 131 -10.91 -6.14 9.89
CA ALA A 131 -10.74 -7.10 10.99
C ALA A 131 -11.23 -8.52 10.65
N PHE A 132 -11.99 -8.70 9.58
CA PHE A 132 -12.64 -9.97 9.24
C PHE A 132 -12.09 -10.61 7.94
N VAL A 133 -10.93 -10.13 7.48
CA VAL A 133 -10.12 -10.72 6.42
C VAL A 133 -8.90 -11.45 7.00
N THR A 134 -8.11 -12.12 6.16
CA THR A 134 -6.89 -12.80 6.65
C THR A 134 -5.88 -11.78 7.17
N PHE A 135 -5.09 -12.18 8.17
CA PHE A 135 -4.10 -11.29 8.80
C PHE A 135 -3.10 -10.73 7.78
N ARG A 136 -2.70 -11.53 6.79
CA ARG A 136 -1.77 -11.09 5.73
C ARG A 136 -2.43 -10.29 4.61
N PHE A 137 -3.74 -10.09 4.63
CA PHE A 137 -4.44 -9.27 3.63
C PHE A 137 -4.96 -7.95 4.19
N THR A 138 -5.13 -7.81 5.50
CA THR A 138 -5.77 -6.62 6.12
C THR A 138 -5.15 -5.29 5.69
N ASP A 139 -3.83 -5.18 5.80
CA ASP A 139 -3.07 -3.97 5.55
C ASP A 139 -2.92 -3.67 4.06
N ILE A 140 -2.78 -4.72 3.24
CA ILE A 140 -2.81 -4.65 1.78
C ILE A 140 -4.19 -4.20 1.28
N LEU A 141 -5.28 -4.77 1.79
CA LEU A 141 -6.64 -4.39 1.42
C LEU A 141 -6.91 -2.93 1.74
N ARG A 142 -6.57 -2.46 2.94
CA ARG A 142 -6.63 -1.03 3.28
C ARG A 142 -5.79 -0.21 2.31
N GLY A 143 -4.58 -0.65 1.99
CA GLY A 143 -3.69 0.08 1.07
C GLY A 143 -4.28 0.23 -0.35
N LEU A 144 -4.98 -0.78 -0.85
CA LEU A 144 -5.69 -0.71 -2.13
C LEU A 144 -6.91 0.20 -2.04
N ILE A 145 -7.69 0.13 -0.95
CA ILE A 145 -8.88 0.98 -0.77
C ILE A 145 -8.48 2.46 -0.67
N ALA A 146 -7.38 2.76 0.02
CA ALA A 146 -6.93 4.13 0.25
C ALA A 146 -6.58 4.88 -1.05
N GLN A 147 -6.07 4.19 -2.08
CA GLN A 147 -5.49 4.81 -3.27
C GLN A 147 -6.50 5.61 -4.13
N PRO A 148 -7.67 5.09 -4.51
CA PRO A 148 -8.64 5.93 -5.21
C PRO A 148 -9.19 7.06 -4.33
N ILE A 149 -9.36 6.81 -3.03
CA ILE A 149 -9.90 7.81 -2.10
C ILE A 149 -8.92 8.98 -1.92
N LEU A 150 -7.62 8.70 -1.78
CA LEU A 150 -6.60 9.74 -1.66
C LEU A 150 -6.48 10.56 -2.96
N TRP A 151 -6.61 9.95 -4.14
CA TRP A 151 -6.65 10.69 -5.41
C TRP A 151 -7.87 11.60 -5.50
N ALA A 152 -9.05 11.10 -5.13
CA ALA A 152 -10.28 11.90 -5.11
C ALA A 152 -10.21 13.07 -4.12
N ALA A 153 -9.40 12.95 -3.06
CA ALA A 153 -9.13 14.01 -2.09
C ALA A 153 -7.97 14.95 -2.51
N GLY A 154 -7.35 14.75 -3.68
CA GLY A 154 -6.26 15.58 -4.18
C GLY A 154 -4.89 15.30 -3.54
N TYR A 155 -4.73 14.14 -2.91
CA TYR A 155 -3.47 13.63 -2.37
C TYR A 155 -2.88 12.55 -3.28
N ASN A 156 -1.62 12.19 -3.03
CA ASN A 156 -0.90 11.11 -3.72
C ASN A 156 -0.23 10.19 -2.71
N LEU A 157 0.08 8.97 -3.17
CA LEU A 157 0.91 8.01 -2.45
C LEU A 157 2.37 8.19 -2.88
N GLY A 158 3.27 8.29 -1.92
CA GLY A 158 4.69 8.41 -2.15
C GLY A 158 5.50 7.31 -1.47
N PHE A 159 6.65 6.99 -2.05
CA PHE A 159 7.59 6.01 -1.54
C PHE A 159 8.96 6.66 -1.32
N THR A 160 9.56 6.42 -0.15
CA THR A 160 10.91 6.90 0.17
C THR A 160 11.92 5.76 0.09
N SER A 161 13.21 6.08 0.00
CA SER A 161 14.27 5.07 0.15
C SER A 161 14.15 4.36 1.51
N ALA A 162 14.88 3.26 1.70
CA ALA A 162 14.80 2.55 2.97
C ALA A 162 15.26 3.41 4.15
N THR A 163 14.35 3.74 5.05
CA THR A 163 14.60 4.54 6.27
C THR A 163 14.73 3.69 7.53
N VAL A 164 14.39 2.40 7.44
CA VAL A 164 14.50 1.41 8.52
C VAL A 164 15.24 0.17 8.03
N VAL A 165 15.73 -0.64 8.96
CA VAL A 165 16.17 -2.02 8.72
C VAL A 165 15.20 -2.94 9.45
N GLN A 166 14.69 -3.96 8.77
CA GLN A 166 13.76 -4.91 9.37
C GLN A 166 14.49 -6.20 9.73
N GLU A 167 14.39 -6.59 11.00
CA GLU A 167 14.86 -7.88 11.50
C GLU A 167 13.66 -8.76 11.83
N ARG A 168 13.24 -9.60 10.89
CA ARG A 168 11.94 -10.26 11.01
C ARG A 168 11.96 -11.43 11.99
N ASN A 169 10.82 -11.62 12.64
CA ASN A 169 10.54 -12.77 13.47
C ASN A 169 10.49 -14.10 12.66
N PRO A 170 10.80 -15.24 13.29
CA PRO A 170 10.63 -16.56 12.66
C PRO A 170 9.18 -16.81 12.22
N HIS A 171 8.98 -17.14 10.95
CA HIS A 171 7.66 -17.44 10.39
C HIS A 171 7.58 -18.84 9.76
N ASN A 172 6.35 -19.31 9.54
CA ASN A 172 6.07 -20.49 8.72
C ASN A 172 5.54 -20.02 7.37
N TYR A 173 6.42 -19.96 6.37
CA TYR A 173 6.09 -19.41 5.06
C TYR A 173 4.98 -20.15 4.32
N LEU A 174 4.75 -21.44 4.59
CA LEU A 174 3.61 -22.16 4.01
C LEU A 174 2.27 -21.72 4.60
N LYS A 175 2.24 -21.40 5.91
CA LYS A 175 1.05 -20.80 6.54
C LYS A 175 0.82 -19.37 6.07
N ASP A 176 1.90 -18.61 5.86
CA ASP A 176 1.80 -17.27 5.30
C ASP A 176 1.24 -17.31 3.88
N PHE A 177 1.72 -18.23 3.04
CA PHE A 177 1.18 -18.47 1.69
C PHE A 177 -0.33 -18.74 1.73
N GLU A 178 -0.81 -19.59 2.62
CA GLU A 178 -2.25 -19.86 2.80
C GLU A 178 -3.02 -18.60 3.20
N SER A 179 -2.49 -17.81 4.14
CA SER A 179 -3.08 -16.55 4.62
C SER A 179 -3.05 -15.44 3.54
N GLU A 180 -2.11 -15.50 2.61
CA GLU A 180 -1.90 -14.54 1.52
C GLU A 180 -2.67 -14.87 0.23
N LEU A 181 -3.40 -16.00 0.16
CA LEU A 181 -4.21 -16.32 -1.02
C LEU A 181 -5.09 -15.14 -1.51
N PRO A 182 -5.75 -14.34 -0.65
CA PRO A 182 -6.48 -13.14 -1.10
C PRO A 182 -5.59 -12.09 -1.79
N CYS A 183 -4.33 -11.92 -1.34
CA CYS A 183 -3.34 -11.01 -1.94
C CYS A 183 -2.97 -11.43 -3.36
N TYR A 184 -3.10 -12.71 -3.71
CA TYR A 184 -2.80 -13.19 -5.05
C TYR A 184 -4.01 -13.21 -5.97
N LEU A 185 -5.21 -13.40 -5.41
CA LEU A 185 -6.41 -13.67 -6.18
C LEU A 185 -7.35 -12.47 -6.31
N LEU A 186 -7.32 -11.52 -5.36
CA LEU A 186 -8.35 -10.48 -5.25
C LEU A 186 -7.84 -9.06 -5.52
N VAL A 187 -6.52 -8.82 -5.59
CA VAL A 187 -5.95 -7.47 -5.69
C VAL A 187 -6.50 -6.67 -6.87
N GLN A 188 -6.55 -7.27 -8.07
CA GLN A 188 -7.09 -6.61 -9.25
C GLN A 188 -8.59 -6.32 -9.09
N GLN A 189 -9.37 -7.29 -8.60
CA GLN A 189 -10.80 -7.12 -8.34
C GLN A 189 -11.07 -6.00 -7.33
N VAL A 190 -10.27 -5.89 -6.27
CA VAL A 190 -10.37 -4.82 -5.28
C VAL A 190 -10.09 -3.47 -5.92
N ALA A 191 -8.97 -3.34 -6.64
CA ALA A 191 -8.59 -2.09 -7.28
C ALA A 191 -9.68 -1.59 -8.24
N ASP A 192 -10.17 -2.47 -9.11
CA ASP A 192 -11.22 -2.14 -10.07
C ASP A 192 -12.53 -1.75 -9.37
N THR A 193 -12.92 -2.49 -8.32
CA THR A 193 -14.15 -2.24 -7.57
C THR A 193 -14.09 -0.89 -6.87
N VAL A 194 -13.01 -0.58 -6.17
CA VAL A 194 -12.86 0.67 -5.41
C VAL A 194 -12.74 1.84 -6.38
N ALA A 195 -11.94 1.73 -7.44
CA ALA A 195 -11.80 2.78 -8.44
C ALA A 195 -13.12 3.15 -9.11
N ALA A 196 -13.96 2.16 -9.40
CA ALA A 196 -15.30 2.39 -9.96
C ALA A 196 -16.30 2.97 -8.95
N THR A 197 -16.04 2.84 -7.65
CA THR A 197 -16.96 3.24 -6.58
C THR A 197 -16.68 4.64 -6.05
N VAL A 198 -15.41 5.04 -5.99
CA VAL A 198 -15.00 6.33 -5.42
C VAL A 198 -15.49 7.49 -6.27
N ARG A 199 -16.09 8.49 -5.61
CA ARG A 199 -16.68 9.67 -6.24
C ARG A 199 -15.88 10.92 -5.89
N SER A 200 -15.51 11.70 -6.90
CA SER A 200 -14.97 13.04 -6.69
C SER A 200 -15.97 13.92 -5.95
N GLY A 201 -15.51 14.62 -4.92
CA GLY A 201 -16.34 15.54 -4.12
C GLY A 201 -17.11 14.91 -2.95
N ALA A 202 -17.15 13.59 -2.83
CA ALA A 202 -17.61 12.93 -1.60
C ALA A 202 -16.55 13.02 -0.50
N SER A 203 -16.97 12.95 0.77
CA SER A 203 -16.01 12.94 1.88
C SER A 203 -15.17 11.65 1.86
N ILE A 204 -14.02 11.67 2.54
CA ILE A 204 -13.16 10.49 2.69
C ILE A 204 -13.94 9.35 3.38
N ALA A 205 -14.73 9.67 4.42
CA ALA A 205 -15.56 8.71 5.13
C ALA A 205 -16.64 8.10 4.22
N ASP A 206 -17.36 8.92 3.44
CA ASP A 206 -18.39 8.43 2.51
C ASP A 206 -17.82 7.52 1.43
N ASN A 207 -16.67 7.90 0.87
CA ASN A 207 -15.98 7.07 -0.13
C ASN A 207 -15.47 5.77 0.50
N LEU A 208 -15.01 5.79 1.75
CA LEU A 208 -14.58 4.60 2.47
C LEU A 208 -15.76 3.64 2.70
N VAL A 209 -16.88 4.13 3.24
CA VAL A 209 -18.10 3.33 3.43
C VAL A 209 -18.59 2.75 2.11
N SER A 210 -18.73 3.58 1.07
CA SER A 210 -19.17 3.13 -0.26
C SER A 210 -18.26 2.02 -0.81
N SER A 211 -16.95 2.16 -0.61
CA SER A 211 -15.97 1.16 -1.05
C SER A 211 -16.14 -0.18 -0.33
N TYR A 212 -16.34 -0.18 0.98
CA TYR A 212 -16.59 -1.41 1.75
C TYR A 212 -17.94 -2.05 1.41
N GLU A 213 -18.99 -1.26 1.16
CA GLU A 213 -20.29 -1.78 0.68
C GLU A 213 -20.14 -2.46 -0.69
N ALA A 214 -19.39 -1.84 -1.61
CA ALA A 214 -19.10 -2.42 -2.91
C ALA A 214 -18.28 -3.72 -2.77
N LEU A 215 -17.25 -3.74 -1.93
CA LEU A 215 -16.45 -4.93 -1.66
C LEU A 215 -17.24 -6.05 -0.99
N LEU A 216 -18.21 -5.71 -0.13
CA LEU A 216 -19.14 -6.68 0.45
C LEU A 216 -20.02 -7.31 -0.63
N SER A 217 -20.58 -6.50 -1.54
CA SER A 217 -21.38 -7.00 -2.67
C SER A 217 -20.61 -7.94 -3.60
N ARG A 218 -19.29 -7.79 -3.64
CA ARG A 218 -18.35 -8.60 -4.42
C ARG A 218 -17.78 -9.80 -3.64
N GLY A 219 -18.17 -9.99 -2.38
CA GLY A 219 -17.72 -11.10 -1.54
C GLY A 219 -16.26 -11.00 -1.06
N VAL A 220 -15.63 -9.83 -1.14
CA VAL A 220 -14.24 -9.62 -0.68
C VAL A 220 -14.18 -9.48 0.84
N VAL A 221 -15.18 -8.84 1.44
CA VAL A 221 -15.32 -8.65 2.89
C VAL A 221 -16.63 -9.26 3.39
N LYS A 222 -16.75 -9.42 4.71
CA LYS A 222 -17.95 -9.96 5.37
C LYS A 222 -18.83 -8.83 5.93
N PRO A 223 -20.13 -9.07 6.18
CA PRO A 223 -21.02 -8.05 6.77
C PRO A 223 -20.54 -7.48 8.11
N GLU A 224 -19.81 -8.27 8.89
CA GLU A 224 -19.15 -7.87 10.13
C GLU A 224 -18.22 -6.66 9.94
N GLU A 225 -17.58 -6.57 8.78
CA GLU A 225 -16.60 -5.53 8.45
C GLU A 225 -17.23 -4.15 8.44
N LEU A 226 -18.45 -4.01 7.90
CA LEU A 226 -19.16 -2.73 7.90
C LEU A 226 -19.52 -2.25 9.30
N ARG A 227 -19.80 -3.17 10.24
CA ARG A 227 -20.07 -2.80 11.63
C ARG A 227 -18.82 -2.23 12.30
N ALA A 228 -17.66 -2.85 12.08
CA ALA A 228 -16.39 -2.39 12.61
C ALA A 228 -15.96 -1.05 11.96
N LEU A 229 -16.16 -0.89 10.65
CA LEU A 229 -15.90 0.37 9.95
C LEU A 229 -16.73 1.54 10.51
N HIS A 230 -18.03 1.34 10.72
CA HIS A 230 -18.86 2.41 11.29
C HIS A 230 -18.44 2.77 12.72
N ALA A 231 -18.05 1.79 13.54
CA ALA A 231 -17.52 2.06 14.88
C ALA A 231 -16.23 2.91 14.80
N TRP A 232 -15.31 2.55 13.91
CA TRP A 232 -14.07 3.32 13.67
C TRP A 232 -14.35 4.77 13.26
N LEU A 233 -15.27 4.99 12.32
CA LEU A 233 -15.61 6.34 11.85
C LEU A 233 -16.28 7.18 12.95
N LEU A 234 -17.15 6.57 13.77
CA LEU A 234 -17.77 7.24 14.91
C LEU A 234 -16.74 7.66 15.96
N ASP A 235 -15.74 6.82 16.23
CA ASP A 235 -14.67 7.11 17.19
C ASP A 235 -13.77 8.28 16.72
N LEU A 236 -13.65 8.51 15.41
CA LEU A 236 -12.90 9.66 14.87
C LEU A 236 -13.64 10.99 14.95
N GLU A 237 -14.97 10.97 15.10
CA GLU A 237 -15.81 12.17 15.23
C GLU A 237 -15.94 12.64 16.70
N ALA A 238 -15.60 11.78 17.66
CA ALA A 238 -15.69 12.02 19.11
C ALA A 238 -14.49 12.80 19.67
#